data_AF-A0A1E7FPE2-F1
#
_entry.id   AF-A0A1E7FPE2-F1
#
_cell.length_a   1.000
_cell.length_b   1.000
_cell.length_c   1.000
_cell.angle_alpha   90.00
_cell.angle_beta   90.00
_cell.angle_gamma   90.00
#
_symmetry.space_group_name_H-M   'P 1'
#
loop_
_entity.id
_entity.type
_entity.pdbx_description
1 polymer ?
#
loop_
_entity_poly.entity_id
_entity_poly.type
_entity_poly.pdbx_seq_one_letter_code
_entity_poly.pdbx_strand_id
1 'polypeptide(L)'
;MYYYNALEVESNADGSKIKRQYYLMARKYHPDKNPDDPAATEKFKLAAEAYQVLSDPDQRTKYDKVGKDSLDKTANDDQKMDASILVAFLFGSDKFNDYVGRLAASTSAMLGDTTRLSITDARILQERRVARLAMKLADRMQPWAVDGKFEETENTWRTQTVELAKASYGWEMLQVIGMAYEVTAVQFLGSNDSGIGMPSIAKWASGQKAARQSGKARSKNQWKSLTATMDGMKIQSEYEKKLQAATSEEEKRKLEQEMSEATTDIMLRIIWTTTSVDITSTIHEACQMVFFDQNVDKKTRELRAKAIKRLGKIFRECPEPQYPEGEKHNAKVLFEEAAMAATLETIKRKDEANFEAHN
;
A
#
# COMPACT_ATOMS: atom_id res chain seq x y z
N MET A 1 -33.95 -0.11 -3.15
CA MET A 1 -33.49 0.50 -1.87
C MET A 1 -32.59 -0.43 -1.04
N TYR A 2 -32.77 -1.77 -1.06
CA TYR A 2 -31.96 -2.71 -0.26
C TYR A 2 -30.44 -2.49 -0.32
N TYR A 3 -29.81 -2.40 -1.50
CA TYR A 3 -28.35 -2.22 -1.61
C TYR A 3 -27.88 -0.82 -1.21
N TYR A 4 -28.70 0.20 -1.43
CA TYR A 4 -28.42 1.56 -0.94
C TYR A 4 -28.42 1.60 0.59
N ASN A 5 -29.40 0.94 1.21
CA ASN A 5 -29.47 0.81 2.66
C ASN A 5 -28.33 -0.05 3.21
N ALA A 6 -27.97 -1.13 2.51
CA ALA A 6 -26.84 -1.97 2.87
C ALA A 6 -25.52 -1.20 2.86
N LEU A 7 -25.33 -0.30 1.88
CA LEU A 7 -24.19 0.61 1.87
C LEU A 7 -24.40 1.87 2.70
N GLU A 8 -25.51 2.05 3.43
CA GLU A 8 -25.79 3.27 4.20
C GLU A 8 -25.67 4.57 3.35
N VAL A 9 -26.12 4.54 2.09
CA VAL A 9 -26.14 5.70 1.18
C VAL A 9 -27.56 5.97 0.66
N GLU A 10 -27.81 7.21 0.23
CA GLU A 10 -29.05 7.57 -0.47
C GLU A 10 -29.11 6.96 -1.87
N SER A 11 -30.32 6.73 -2.40
CA SER A 11 -30.51 6.17 -3.75
C SER A 11 -30.00 7.08 -4.88
N ASN A 12 -29.88 8.39 -4.61
CA ASN A 12 -29.31 9.38 -5.52
C ASN A 12 -27.77 9.46 -5.45
N ALA A 13 -27.11 8.67 -4.60
CA ALA A 13 -25.67 8.78 -4.36
C ALA A 13 -24.88 8.55 -5.66
N ASP A 14 -23.89 9.39 -5.92
CA ASP A 14 -22.96 9.20 -7.03
C ASP A 14 -22.02 8.00 -6.78
N GLY A 15 -21.34 7.54 -7.84
CA GLY A 15 -20.40 6.41 -7.75
C GLY A 15 -19.27 6.63 -6.76
N SER A 16 -18.83 7.88 -6.58
CA SER A 16 -17.76 8.23 -5.63
C SER A 16 -18.20 8.03 -4.17
N LYS A 17 -19.42 8.46 -3.82
CA LYS A 17 -20.03 8.24 -2.49
C LYS A 17 -20.24 6.75 -2.22
N ILE A 18 -20.76 6.01 -3.20
CA ILE A 18 -20.96 4.56 -3.11
C ILE A 18 -19.62 3.86 -2.82
N LYS A 19 -18.57 4.17 -3.59
CA LYS A 19 -17.22 3.62 -3.41
C LYS A 19 -16.59 3.97 -2.07
N ARG A 20 -16.69 5.24 -1.67
CA ARG A 20 -16.17 5.71 -0.38
C ARG A 20 -16.84 4.99 0.79
N GLN A 21 -18.16 4.85 0.75
CA GLN A 21 -18.92 4.26 1.84
C GLN A 21 -18.70 2.75 1.93
N TYR A 22 -18.65 2.05 0.79
CA TYR A 22 -18.23 0.65 0.75
C TYR A 22 -16.87 0.44 1.42
N TYR A 23 -15.86 1.27 1.12
CA TYR A 23 -14.56 1.17 1.79
C TYR A 23 -14.67 1.36 3.31
N LEU A 24 -15.44 2.35 3.77
CA LEU A 24 -15.63 2.60 5.21
C LEU A 24 -16.24 1.36 5.90
N MET A 25 -17.21 0.73 5.26
CA MET A 25 -17.84 -0.49 5.74
C MET A 25 -16.90 -1.70 5.70
N ALA A 26 -16.21 -1.92 4.58
CA ALA A 26 -15.23 -3.00 4.43
C ALA A 26 -14.14 -2.92 5.52
N ARG A 27 -13.68 -1.70 5.83
CA ARG A 27 -12.71 -1.44 6.90
C ARG A 27 -13.27 -1.65 8.31
N LYS A 28 -14.56 -1.38 8.51
CA LYS A 28 -15.25 -1.54 9.81
C LYS A 28 -15.52 -3.02 10.10
N TYR A 29 -15.96 -3.75 9.09
CA TYR A 29 -16.42 -5.14 9.21
C TYR A 29 -15.39 -6.18 8.74
N HIS A 30 -14.13 -5.78 8.51
CA HIS A 30 -13.06 -6.67 8.04
C HIS A 30 -12.85 -7.87 8.99
N PRO A 31 -12.62 -9.10 8.47
CA PRO A 31 -12.35 -10.30 9.28
C PRO A 31 -11.19 -10.13 10.27
N ASP A 32 -10.05 -9.57 9.87
CA ASP A 32 -8.91 -9.31 10.78
C ASP A 32 -9.23 -8.44 12.01
N LYS A 33 -10.25 -7.56 11.91
CA LYS A 33 -10.67 -6.71 13.04
C LYS A 33 -11.81 -7.35 13.84
N ASN A 34 -12.48 -8.33 13.26
CA ASN A 34 -13.67 -8.97 13.81
C ASN A 34 -13.60 -10.51 13.60
N PRO A 35 -12.53 -11.19 14.05
CA PRO A 35 -12.26 -12.59 13.69
C PRO A 35 -13.34 -13.57 14.18
N ASP A 36 -14.04 -13.22 15.26
CA ASP A 36 -15.06 -14.04 15.89
C ASP A 36 -16.47 -13.40 15.84
N ASP A 37 -16.71 -12.47 14.90
CA ASP A 37 -18.00 -11.80 14.72
C ASP A 37 -18.69 -12.23 13.40
N PRO A 38 -19.62 -13.19 13.46
CA PRO A 38 -20.41 -13.60 12.30
C PRO A 38 -21.24 -12.47 11.70
N ALA A 39 -21.72 -11.53 12.52
CA ALA A 39 -22.52 -10.41 12.05
C ALA A 39 -21.67 -9.38 11.29
N ALA A 40 -20.42 -9.16 11.70
CA ALA A 40 -19.46 -8.39 10.90
C ALA A 40 -19.18 -9.08 9.57
N THR A 41 -18.99 -10.41 9.58
CA THR A 41 -18.78 -11.19 8.36
C THR A 41 -19.95 -11.08 7.38
N GLU A 42 -21.19 -11.16 7.86
CA GLU A 42 -22.39 -10.97 7.03
C GLU A 42 -22.48 -9.54 6.47
N LYS A 43 -22.22 -8.53 7.30
CA LYS A 43 -22.22 -7.12 6.85
C LYS A 43 -21.13 -6.84 5.82
N PHE A 44 -19.96 -7.48 5.96
CA PHE A 44 -18.88 -7.39 4.99
C PHE A 44 -19.29 -7.98 3.64
N LYS A 45 -19.84 -9.20 3.63
CA LYS A 45 -20.35 -9.86 2.42
C LYS A 45 -21.44 -9.04 1.75
N LEU A 46 -22.40 -8.55 2.54
CA LEU A 46 -23.51 -7.74 2.04
C LEU A 46 -23.04 -6.39 1.46
N ALA A 47 -22.09 -5.73 2.09
CA ALA A 47 -21.52 -4.49 1.56
C ALA A 47 -20.76 -4.74 0.24
N ALA A 48 -20.07 -5.87 0.11
CA ALA A 48 -19.40 -6.27 -1.13
C ALA A 48 -20.41 -6.54 -2.26
N GLU A 49 -21.46 -7.33 -2.00
CA GLU A 49 -22.56 -7.60 -2.94
C GLU A 49 -23.23 -6.29 -3.39
N ALA A 50 -23.55 -5.41 -2.44
CA ALA A 50 -24.17 -4.13 -2.73
C ALA A 50 -23.27 -3.23 -3.59
N TYR A 51 -21.96 -3.20 -3.31
CA TYR A 51 -21.02 -2.42 -4.10
C TYR A 51 -20.85 -2.97 -5.52
N GLN A 52 -20.81 -4.30 -5.70
CA GLN A 52 -20.73 -4.93 -7.02
C GLN A 52 -21.86 -4.46 -7.94
N VAL A 53 -23.08 -4.40 -7.40
CA VAL A 53 -24.26 -3.98 -8.17
C VAL A 53 -24.31 -2.46 -8.38
N LEU A 54 -23.99 -1.68 -7.34
CA LEU A 54 -24.18 -0.22 -7.37
C LEU A 54 -23.01 0.56 -7.99
N SER A 55 -21.83 -0.05 -8.10
CA SER A 55 -20.63 0.60 -8.67
C SER A 55 -20.58 0.54 -10.19
N ASP A 56 -21.21 -0.46 -10.80
CA ASP A 56 -21.33 -0.56 -12.26
C ASP A 56 -22.60 0.19 -12.74
N PRO A 57 -22.48 1.17 -13.65
CA PRO A 57 -23.63 1.96 -14.11
C PRO A 57 -24.75 1.14 -14.75
N ASP A 58 -24.41 0.08 -15.48
CA ASP A 58 -25.38 -0.75 -16.18
C ASP A 58 -26.11 -1.68 -15.19
N GLN A 59 -25.37 -2.30 -14.26
CA GLN A 59 -25.93 -3.12 -13.18
C GLN A 59 -26.79 -2.29 -12.23
N ARG A 60 -26.34 -1.08 -11.87
CA ARG A 60 -27.12 -0.15 -11.06
C ARG A 60 -28.43 0.22 -11.76
N THR A 61 -28.38 0.53 -13.06
CA THR A 61 -29.59 0.85 -13.84
C THR A 61 -30.56 -0.32 -13.87
N LYS A 62 -30.06 -1.56 -14.01
CA LYS A 62 -30.90 -2.77 -13.95
C LYS A 62 -31.51 -2.96 -12.55
N TYR A 63 -30.70 -2.80 -11.51
CA TYR A 63 -31.14 -2.87 -10.11
C TYR A 63 -32.21 -1.83 -9.78
N ASP A 64 -32.04 -0.59 -10.25
CA ASP A 64 -32.99 0.51 -10.02
C ASP A 64 -34.32 0.27 -10.72
N LYS A 65 -34.32 -0.42 -11.86
CA LYS A 65 -35.54 -0.73 -12.62
C LYS A 65 -36.30 -1.94 -12.10
N VAL A 66 -35.61 -2.99 -11.67
CA VAL A 66 -36.23 -4.31 -11.46
C VAL A 66 -36.03 -4.86 -10.03
N GLY A 67 -35.22 -4.20 -9.20
CA GLY A 67 -34.99 -4.61 -7.81
C GLY A 67 -34.05 -5.81 -7.67
N LYS A 68 -33.86 -6.28 -6.43
CA LYS A 68 -32.87 -7.31 -6.08
C LYS A 68 -33.16 -8.67 -6.74
N ASP A 69 -34.44 -9.03 -6.88
CA ASP A 69 -34.87 -10.38 -7.27
C ASP A 69 -34.65 -10.71 -8.75
N SER A 70 -34.29 -9.71 -9.56
CA SER A 70 -34.09 -9.85 -11.01
C SER A 70 -32.61 -9.81 -11.43
N LEU A 71 -31.71 -9.67 -10.48
CA LEU A 71 -30.29 -9.81 -10.74
C LEU A 71 -29.99 -11.31 -10.88
N ASP A 72 -29.64 -11.70 -12.10
CA ASP A 72 -29.32 -13.08 -12.43
C ASP A 72 -28.19 -13.58 -11.52
N LYS A 73 -28.44 -14.67 -10.79
CA LYS A 73 -27.43 -15.31 -9.91
C LYS A 73 -26.22 -15.86 -10.68
N THR A 74 -26.28 -15.82 -12.02
CA THR A 74 -25.29 -16.26 -12.99
C THR A 74 -24.33 -15.14 -13.44
N ALA A 75 -24.53 -13.89 -13.05
CA ALA A 75 -23.61 -12.79 -13.37
C ALA A 75 -22.40 -12.68 -12.42
N ASN A 76 -22.09 -13.75 -11.68
CA ASN A 76 -20.99 -13.82 -10.72
C ASN A 76 -19.83 -14.66 -11.31
N ASP A 77 -19.04 -14.10 -12.23
CA ASP A 77 -17.66 -14.56 -12.43
C ASP A 77 -16.74 -13.54 -13.12
N ASP A 78 -17.29 -12.55 -13.83
CA ASP A 78 -16.50 -11.44 -14.39
C ASP A 78 -16.12 -10.39 -13.32
N GLN A 79 -15.32 -10.81 -12.34
CA GLN A 79 -14.84 -9.98 -11.25
C GLN A 79 -13.83 -8.92 -11.73
N LYS A 80 -14.25 -7.65 -11.82
CA LYS A 80 -13.34 -6.51 -11.60
C LYS A 80 -13.40 -6.08 -10.15
N MET A 81 -12.72 -6.82 -9.26
CA MET A 81 -12.46 -6.33 -7.91
C MET A 81 -11.59 -5.07 -8.02
N ASP A 82 -12.02 -3.94 -7.43
CA ASP A 82 -11.22 -2.71 -7.44
C ASP A 82 -9.90 -2.95 -6.71
N ALA A 83 -8.79 -2.88 -7.44
CA ALA A 83 -7.44 -3.08 -6.91
C ALA A 83 -7.12 -2.21 -5.70
N SER A 84 -7.70 -1.01 -5.62
CA SER A 84 -7.50 -0.09 -4.49
C SER A 84 -8.19 -0.58 -3.22
N ILE A 85 -9.27 -1.35 -3.37
CA ILE A 85 -10.03 -1.96 -2.27
C ILE A 85 -9.34 -3.26 -1.85
N LEU A 86 -8.84 -4.03 -2.82
CA LEU A 86 -8.00 -5.19 -2.54
C LEU A 86 -6.72 -4.76 -1.79
N VAL A 87 -6.08 -3.63 -2.13
CA VAL A 87 -4.94 -3.08 -1.37
C VAL A 87 -5.32 -2.77 0.08
N ALA A 88 -6.50 -2.20 0.30
CA ALA A 88 -6.95 -1.85 1.65
C ALA A 88 -7.28 -3.08 2.50
N PHE A 89 -7.81 -4.12 1.85
CA PHE A 89 -8.11 -5.43 2.40
C PHE A 89 -6.83 -6.22 2.72
N LEU A 90 -5.91 -6.34 1.76
CA LEU A 90 -4.68 -7.12 1.89
C LEU A 90 -3.71 -6.55 2.93
N PHE A 91 -3.54 -5.23 3.02
CA PHE A 91 -2.48 -4.67 3.87
C PHE A 91 -2.95 -4.16 5.22
N GLY A 92 -4.21 -4.41 5.62
CA GLY A 92 -4.73 -4.00 6.92
C GLY A 92 -4.41 -2.54 7.26
N SER A 93 -4.48 -1.66 6.25
CA SER A 93 -3.69 -0.42 6.15
C SER A 93 -3.77 0.54 7.34
N ASP A 94 -4.77 0.42 8.20
CA ASP A 94 -4.87 1.22 9.42
C ASP A 94 -3.76 0.90 10.45
N LYS A 95 -3.38 -0.37 10.61
CA LYS A 95 -2.43 -0.78 11.64
C LYS A 95 -1.03 -0.20 11.42
N PHE A 96 -0.63 -0.04 10.15
CA PHE A 96 0.68 0.50 9.77
C PHE A 96 0.70 2.02 9.54
N ASN A 97 -0.44 2.71 9.61
CA ASN A 97 -0.53 4.15 9.31
C ASN A 97 0.45 5.01 10.11
N ASP A 98 0.78 4.61 11.34
CA ASP A 98 1.69 5.34 12.20
C ASP A 98 3.17 5.14 11.86
N TYR A 99 3.48 4.20 10.96
CA TYR A 99 4.82 3.86 10.52
C TYR A 99 5.05 4.22 9.04
N VAL A 100 4.02 4.16 8.20
CA VAL A 100 4.15 4.40 6.74
C VAL A 100 3.26 5.52 6.22
N GLY A 101 2.44 6.13 7.08
CA GLY A 101 1.35 7.00 6.67
C GLY A 101 0.26 6.22 5.92
N ARG A 102 -0.89 6.86 5.67
CA ARG A 102 -1.95 6.21 4.89
C ARG A 102 -1.50 5.97 3.45
N LEU A 103 -1.51 4.70 3.02
CA LEU A 103 -1.12 4.30 1.67
C LEU A 103 -1.81 5.13 0.59
N ALA A 104 -1.10 5.43 -0.50
CA ALA A 104 -1.63 6.27 -1.58
C ALA A 104 -2.87 5.64 -2.23
N ALA A 105 -2.84 4.32 -2.48
CA ALA A 105 -3.99 3.59 -3.02
C ALA A 105 -5.22 3.62 -2.08
N SER A 106 -5.00 3.51 -0.76
CA SER A 106 -6.05 3.68 0.26
C SER A 106 -6.64 5.10 0.25
N THR A 107 -5.78 6.11 0.10
CA THR A 107 -6.20 7.52 0.00
C THR A 107 -7.04 7.76 -1.26
N SER A 108 -6.62 7.23 -2.41
CA SER A 108 -7.36 7.32 -3.67
C SER A 108 -8.70 6.57 -3.60
N ALA A 109 -8.74 5.39 -2.98
CA ALA A 109 -9.98 4.63 -2.79
C ALA A 109 -11.00 5.42 -1.94
N MET A 110 -10.53 6.11 -0.89
CA MET A 110 -11.35 6.88 0.03
C MET A 110 -11.94 8.16 -0.56
N LEU A 111 -11.25 8.76 -1.52
CA LEU A 111 -11.75 9.93 -2.22
C LEU A 111 -12.82 9.56 -3.25
N GLY A 112 -12.93 8.29 -3.64
CA GLY A 112 -13.86 7.84 -4.68
C GLY A 112 -13.45 8.35 -6.06
N ASP A 113 -14.30 8.14 -7.07
CA ASP A 113 -14.08 8.66 -8.44
C ASP A 113 -14.29 10.19 -8.54
N THR A 114 -14.04 10.93 -7.47
CA THR A 114 -14.10 12.39 -7.47
C THR A 114 -13.01 12.88 -8.42
N THR A 115 -13.40 13.05 -9.69
CA THR A 115 -12.66 13.70 -10.79
C THR A 115 -11.15 13.61 -10.64
N ARG A 116 -10.53 12.59 -11.27
CA ARG A 116 -9.06 12.44 -11.49
C ARG A 116 -8.27 13.50 -10.73
N LEU A 117 -7.88 13.21 -9.48
CA LEU A 117 -7.05 14.10 -8.67
C LEU A 117 -6.02 14.78 -9.58
N SER A 118 -6.01 16.11 -9.59
CA SER A 118 -4.99 16.80 -10.36
C SER A 118 -3.62 16.35 -9.86
N ILE A 119 -2.61 16.36 -10.73
CA ILE A 119 -1.23 16.02 -10.34
C ILE A 119 -0.81 16.88 -9.12
N THR A 120 -1.29 18.12 -9.08
CA THR A 120 -1.09 19.05 -7.96
C THR A 120 -1.74 18.57 -6.67
N ASP A 121 -3.01 18.14 -6.68
CA ASP A 121 -3.72 17.68 -5.48
C ASP A 121 -3.12 16.38 -4.94
N ALA A 122 -2.81 15.44 -5.84
CA ALA A 122 -2.12 14.20 -5.47
C ALA A 122 -0.76 14.48 -4.80
N ARG A 123 -0.01 15.45 -5.31
CA ARG A 123 1.26 15.90 -4.71
C ARG A 123 1.04 16.53 -3.33
N ILE A 124 0.06 17.42 -3.18
CA ILE A 124 -0.25 18.06 -1.89
C ILE A 124 -0.65 17.01 -0.84
N LEU A 125 -1.45 16.02 -1.22
CA LEU A 125 -1.85 14.93 -0.33
C LEU A 125 -0.64 14.09 0.12
N GLN A 126 0.27 13.78 -0.81
CA GLN A 126 1.49 13.05 -0.48
C GLN A 126 2.41 13.87 0.44
N GLU A 127 2.59 15.18 0.20
CA GLU A 127 3.38 16.05 1.07
C GLU A 127 2.80 16.13 2.49
N ARG A 128 1.47 16.24 2.60
CA ARG A 128 0.78 16.20 3.90
C ARG A 128 0.97 14.86 4.61
N ARG A 129 0.95 13.75 3.88
CA ARG A 129 1.20 12.42 4.45
C ARG A 129 2.62 12.32 5.01
N VAL A 130 3.62 12.72 4.22
CA VAL A 130 5.03 12.70 4.61
C VAL A 130 5.27 13.57 5.84
N ALA A 131 4.76 14.80 5.87
CA ALA A 131 4.93 15.69 7.02
C ALA A 131 4.29 15.12 8.30
N ARG A 132 3.09 14.54 8.20
CA ARG A 132 2.43 13.87 9.35
C ARG A 132 3.22 12.67 9.85
N LEU A 133 3.75 11.86 8.94
CA LEU A 133 4.57 10.72 9.31
C LEU A 133 5.87 11.19 9.98
N ALA A 134 6.53 12.21 9.46
CA ALA A 134 7.75 12.76 10.05
C ALA A 134 7.53 13.24 11.50
N MET A 135 6.43 13.95 11.77
CA MET A 135 6.08 14.36 13.13
C MET A 135 5.87 13.16 14.06
N LYS A 136 5.12 12.14 13.60
CA LYS A 136 4.92 10.91 14.38
C LYS A 136 6.21 10.14 14.64
N LEU A 137 7.12 10.11 13.67
CA LEU A 137 8.43 9.49 13.83
C LEU A 137 9.28 10.25 14.83
N ALA A 138 9.35 11.58 14.74
CA ALA A 138 10.10 12.39 15.69
C ALA A 138 9.60 12.19 17.13
N ASP A 139 8.29 12.19 17.33
CA ASP A 139 7.63 11.93 18.62
C ASP A 139 7.92 10.50 19.12
N ARG A 140 7.77 9.49 18.26
CA ARG A 140 8.08 8.09 18.60
C ARG A 140 9.54 7.88 18.99
N MET A 141 10.46 8.65 18.40
CA MET A 141 11.89 8.56 18.72
C MET A 141 12.25 9.32 19.99
N GLN A 142 11.39 10.22 20.50
CA GLN A 142 11.71 11.08 21.64
C GLN A 142 12.17 10.29 22.88
N PRO A 143 11.47 9.22 23.34
CA PRO A 143 11.87 8.50 24.53
C PRO A 143 13.24 7.81 24.40
N TRP A 144 13.56 7.33 23.20
CA TRP A 144 14.82 6.64 22.90
C TRP A 144 15.96 7.63 22.64
N ALA A 145 15.71 8.66 21.81
CA ALA A 145 16.75 9.55 21.31
C ALA A 145 17.08 10.71 22.25
N VAL A 146 16.18 11.08 23.16
CA VAL A 146 16.35 12.23 24.06
C VAL A 146 16.20 11.82 25.51
N ASP A 147 15.15 11.08 25.86
CA ASP A 147 14.84 10.80 27.27
C ASP A 147 15.66 9.63 27.87
N GLY A 148 16.47 8.94 27.04
CA GLY A 148 17.35 7.85 27.46
C GLY A 148 16.63 6.55 27.84
N LYS A 149 15.34 6.42 27.50
CA LYS A 149 14.50 5.24 27.82
C LYS A 149 14.67 4.12 26.80
N PHE A 150 15.90 3.69 26.56
CA PHE A 150 16.23 2.75 25.48
C PHE A 150 15.47 1.42 25.58
N GLU A 151 15.63 0.70 26.68
CA GLU A 151 15.07 -0.65 26.86
C GLU A 151 13.53 -0.65 26.90
N GLU A 152 12.93 0.25 27.67
CA GLU A 152 11.46 0.40 27.78
C GLU A 152 10.83 0.67 26.39
N THR A 153 11.47 1.57 25.63
CA THR A 153 10.99 1.93 24.29
C THR A 153 11.15 0.78 23.30
N GLU A 154 12.29 0.08 23.32
CA GLU A 154 12.52 -1.09 22.45
C GLU A 154 11.58 -2.25 22.78
N ASN A 155 11.29 -2.50 24.07
CA ASN A 155 10.31 -3.49 24.49
C ASN A 155 8.92 -3.14 23.97
N THR A 156 8.51 -1.87 24.07
CA THR A 156 7.24 -1.38 23.50
C THR A 156 7.18 -1.62 21.99
N TRP A 157 8.26 -1.32 21.26
CA TRP A 157 8.34 -1.57 19.83
C TRP A 157 8.27 -3.06 19.48
N ARG A 158 8.91 -3.93 20.27
CA ARG A 158 8.82 -5.39 20.07
C ARG A 158 7.39 -5.90 20.26
N THR A 159 6.70 -5.47 21.31
CA THR A 159 5.29 -5.82 21.53
C THR A 159 4.40 -5.34 20.37
N GLN A 160 4.59 -4.09 19.92
CA GLN A 160 3.85 -3.56 18.77
C GLN A 160 4.13 -4.34 17.49
N THR A 161 5.40 -4.71 17.24
CA THR A 161 5.81 -5.53 16.09
C THR A 161 5.05 -6.86 16.04
N VAL A 162 4.93 -7.55 17.17
CA VAL A 162 4.19 -8.82 17.25
C VAL A 162 2.70 -8.62 16.91
N GLU A 163 2.07 -7.55 17.39
CA GLU A 163 0.67 -7.25 17.06
C GLU A 163 0.46 -6.84 15.59
N LEU A 164 1.43 -6.14 15.00
CA LEU A 164 1.43 -5.78 13.58
C LEU A 164 1.57 -7.02 12.68
N ALA A 165 2.41 -7.98 13.09
CA ALA A 165 2.65 -9.21 12.34
C ALA A 165 1.39 -10.09 12.22
N LYS A 166 0.42 -9.96 13.14
CA LYS A 166 -0.86 -10.68 13.11
C LYS A 166 -1.83 -10.19 12.02
N ALA A 167 -1.54 -9.06 11.36
CA ALA A 167 -2.36 -8.60 10.24
C ALA A 167 -2.15 -9.48 9.01
N SER A 168 -3.13 -9.53 8.11
CA SER A 168 -2.91 -10.05 6.75
C SER A 168 -1.69 -9.38 6.12
N TYR A 169 -0.73 -10.18 5.68
CA TYR A 169 0.57 -9.75 5.13
C TYR A 169 1.37 -8.81 6.06
N GLY A 170 1.11 -8.86 7.38
CA GLY A 170 1.69 -7.95 8.35
C GLY A 170 3.19 -8.17 8.57
N TRP A 171 3.62 -9.44 8.55
CA TRP A 171 5.04 -9.78 8.66
C TRP A 171 5.84 -9.26 7.46
N GLU A 172 5.33 -9.46 6.24
CA GLU A 172 5.95 -9.00 4.99
C GLU A 172 6.08 -7.48 5.00
N MET A 173 5.04 -6.77 5.45
CA MET A 173 5.06 -5.31 5.61
C MET A 173 6.14 -4.86 6.60
N LEU A 174 6.28 -5.55 7.74
CA LEU A 174 7.36 -5.26 8.70
C LEU A 174 8.74 -5.41 8.07
N GLN A 175 8.95 -6.41 7.21
CA GLN A 175 10.23 -6.58 6.51
C GLN A 175 10.54 -5.38 5.58
N VAL A 176 9.56 -4.94 4.78
CA VAL A 176 9.73 -3.79 3.88
C VAL A 176 9.97 -2.49 4.65
N ILE A 177 9.15 -2.24 5.67
CA ILE A 177 9.25 -1.03 6.49
C ILE A 177 10.57 -1.01 7.25
N GLY A 178 10.94 -2.14 7.85
CA GLY A 178 12.17 -2.29 8.61
C GLY A 178 13.40 -2.06 7.75
N MET A 179 13.42 -2.64 6.54
CA MET A 179 14.47 -2.39 5.56
C MET A 179 14.54 -0.90 5.18
N ALA A 180 13.40 -0.27 4.86
CA ALA A 180 13.36 1.13 4.46
C ALA A 180 13.92 2.07 5.54
N TYR A 181 13.54 1.86 6.81
CA TYR A 181 14.10 2.60 7.94
C TYR A 181 15.60 2.37 8.11
N GLU A 182 16.05 1.11 8.09
CA GLU A 182 17.46 0.79 8.27
C GLU A 182 18.33 1.40 7.18
N VAL A 183 17.95 1.22 5.91
CA VAL A 183 18.74 1.75 4.79
C VAL A 183 18.80 3.27 4.85
N THR A 184 17.66 3.94 5.06
CA THR A 184 17.63 5.42 5.12
C THR A 184 18.45 5.95 6.31
N ALA A 185 18.38 5.29 7.47
CA ALA A 185 19.14 5.69 8.64
C ALA A 185 20.65 5.39 8.48
N VAL A 186 21.01 4.26 7.88
CA VAL A 186 22.41 3.92 7.58
C VAL A 186 23.02 4.93 6.61
N GLN A 187 22.28 5.31 5.56
CA GLN A 187 22.72 6.33 4.60
C GLN A 187 23.02 7.67 5.29
N PHE A 188 22.17 8.08 6.24
CA PHE A 188 22.40 9.30 7.02
C PHE A 188 23.57 9.18 8.01
N LEU A 189 23.67 8.06 8.73
CA LEU A 189 24.72 7.85 9.74
C LEU A 189 26.12 7.62 9.14
N GLY A 190 26.20 7.21 7.87
CA GLY A 190 27.42 6.84 7.15
C GLY A 190 28.08 7.94 6.31
N SER A 191 27.72 9.22 6.47
CA SER A 191 28.47 10.34 5.87
C SER A 191 29.58 10.77 6.84
N ASN A 192 30.85 10.37 6.61
CA ASN A 192 31.75 11.12 5.72
C ASN A 192 32.64 10.30 4.73
N ASP A 193 32.65 8.96 4.71
CA ASP A 193 33.67 8.17 3.95
C ASP A 193 33.14 7.16 2.91
N SER A 194 31.84 7.14 2.59
CA SER A 194 31.26 6.14 1.68
C SER A 194 31.18 6.55 0.20
N GLY A 195 31.65 7.76 -0.16
CA GLY A 195 31.57 8.27 -1.54
C GLY A 195 30.15 8.59 -2.05
N ILE A 196 29.11 8.35 -1.24
CA ILE A 196 27.70 8.63 -1.53
C ILE A 196 27.11 9.35 -0.30
N GLY A 197 27.43 10.64 -0.16
CA GLY A 197 26.95 11.48 0.95
C GLY A 197 25.61 12.15 0.62
N MET A 198 24.69 12.15 1.58
CA MET A 198 23.44 12.93 1.49
C MET A 198 23.78 14.44 1.39
N PRO A 199 23.17 15.21 0.46
CA PRO A 199 23.43 16.64 0.30
C PRO A 199 23.22 17.46 1.59
N SER A 200 23.94 18.58 1.71
CA SER A 200 23.73 19.56 2.78
C SER A 200 22.29 20.07 2.81
N ILE A 201 21.82 20.61 3.93
CA ILE A 201 20.41 21.05 4.13
C ILE A 201 19.91 21.99 3.02
N ALA A 202 20.75 22.93 2.57
CA ALA A 202 20.42 23.83 1.46
C ALA A 202 20.28 23.09 0.12
N LYS A 203 21.16 22.11 -0.10
CA LYS A 203 21.16 21.22 -1.27
C LYS A 203 20.02 20.20 -1.25
N TRP A 204 19.58 19.77 -0.06
CA TRP A 204 18.40 18.93 0.13
C TRP A 204 17.12 19.71 -0.16
N ALA A 205 16.98 20.94 0.35
CA ALA A 205 15.81 21.78 0.08
C ALA A 205 15.68 22.16 -1.41
N SER A 206 16.80 22.49 -2.08
CA SER A 206 16.82 22.76 -3.53
C SER A 206 16.61 21.50 -4.37
N GLY A 207 17.26 20.38 -4.01
CA GLY A 207 17.10 19.08 -4.66
C GLY A 207 15.69 18.50 -4.53
N GLN A 208 15.04 18.68 -3.37
CA GLN A 208 13.64 18.31 -3.19
C GLN A 208 12.71 19.17 -4.06
N LYS A 209 13.03 20.44 -4.29
CA LYS A 209 12.29 21.33 -5.21
C LYS A 209 12.51 20.95 -6.68
N ALA A 210 13.72 20.57 -7.08
CA ALA A 210 14.06 20.12 -8.42
C ALA A 210 13.44 18.75 -8.76
N ALA A 211 13.54 17.77 -7.85
CA ALA A 211 12.89 16.46 -7.98
C ALA A 211 11.35 16.56 -8.00
N ARG A 212 10.77 17.54 -7.28
CA ARG A 212 9.33 17.87 -7.32
C ARG A 212 8.88 18.43 -8.68
N GLN A 213 9.78 19.07 -9.43
CA GLN A 213 9.45 19.71 -10.71
C GLN A 213 9.75 18.84 -11.92
N SER A 214 10.68 17.89 -11.83
CA SER A 214 11.20 17.19 -13.00
C SER A 214 10.28 16.09 -13.54
N GLY A 215 9.32 15.56 -12.78
CA GLY A 215 8.34 14.55 -13.24
C GLY A 215 8.92 13.21 -13.76
N LYS A 216 10.25 13.11 -13.89
CA LYS A 216 10.98 12.03 -14.58
C LYS A 216 11.44 10.89 -13.67
N ALA A 217 11.33 11.05 -12.35
CA ALA A 217 11.82 10.06 -11.37
C ALA A 217 10.94 8.79 -11.22
N ARG A 218 9.99 8.52 -12.12
CA ARG A 218 8.95 7.47 -11.98
C ARG A 218 9.21 6.19 -12.81
N SER A 219 10.29 6.14 -13.59
CA SER A 219 10.45 5.30 -14.79
C SER A 219 10.46 3.76 -14.62
N LYS A 220 11.23 3.16 -13.70
CA LYS A 220 11.45 1.69 -13.68
C LYS A 220 10.51 0.86 -12.79
N ASN A 221 9.93 1.45 -11.75
CA ASN A 221 8.87 0.77 -10.98
C ASN A 221 7.52 0.87 -11.70
N GLN A 222 7.30 1.98 -12.43
CA GLN A 222 6.33 1.99 -13.52
C GLN A 222 6.66 0.93 -14.56
N TRP A 223 7.93 0.72 -14.92
CA TRP A 223 8.32 -0.34 -15.85
C TRP A 223 7.99 -1.76 -15.35
N LYS A 224 8.28 -2.10 -14.08
CA LYS A 224 7.89 -3.40 -13.49
C LYS A 224 6.36 -3.57 -13.42
N SER A 225 5.64 -2.51 -13.04
CA SER A 225 4.17 -2.51 -13.06
C SER A 225 3.61 -2.61 -14.49
N LEU A 226 4.21 -1.92 -15.46
CA LEU A 226 3.89 -1.99 -16.90
C LEU A 226 4.16 -3.38 -17.47
N THR A 227 5.26 -4.01 -17.05
CA THR A 227 5.61 -5.38 -17.46
C THR A 227 4.59 -6.37 -16.91
N ALA A 228 4.21 -6.24 -15.63
CA ALA A 228 3.13 -7.06 -15.04
C ALA A 228 1.77 -6.83 -15.75
N THR A 229 1.45 -5.58 -16.12
CA THR A 229 0.26 -5.29 -16.93
C THR A 229 0.33 -5.93 -18.33
N MET A 230 1.49 -5.89 -18.99
CA MET A 230 1.71 -6.54 -20.28
C MET A 230 1.64 -8.06 -20.20
N ASP A 231 2.20 -8.66 -19.15
CA ASP A 231 2.11 -10.09 -18.86
C ASP A 231 0.64 -10.49 -18.64
N GLY A 232 -0.13 -9.65 -17.92
CA GLY A 232 -1.59 -9.79 -17.78
C GLY A 232 -2.35 -9.75 -19.10
N MET A 233 -2.02 -8.80 -19.98
CA MET A 233 -2.64 -8.74 -21.32
C MET A 233 -2.33 -9.96 -22.18
N LYS A 234 -1.09 -10.49 -22.11
CA LYS A 234 -0.70 -11.70 -22.83
C LYS A 234 -1.44 -12.93 -22.31
N ILE A 235 -1.44 -13.13 -21.00
CA ILE A 235 -2.17 -14.21 -20.34
C ILE A 235 -3.65 -14.13 -20.70
N GLN A 236 -4.26 -12.95 -20.60
CA GLN A 236 -5.65 -12.74 -20.99
C GLN A 236 -5.91 -13.13 -22.45
N SER A 237 -5.09 -12.66 -23.39
CA SER A 237 -5.23 -13.02 -24.80
C SER A 237 -5.03 -14.52 -25.08
N GLU A 238 -4.11 -15.18 -24.37
CA GLU A 238 -3.85 -16.61 -24.53
C GLU A 238 -5.03 -17.46 -24.08
N TYR A 239 -5.63 -17.14 -22.93
CA TYR A 239 -6.77 -17.90 -22.45
C TYR A 239 -8.08 -17.52 -23.14
N GLU A 240 -8.26 -16.29 -23.61
CA GLU A 240 -9.37 -15.96 -24.51
C GLU A 240 -9.34 -16.85 -25.76
N LYS A 241 -8.16 -17.11 -26.33
CA LYS A 241 -8.00 -18.06 -27.44
C LYS A 241 -8.30 -19.51 -27.01
N LYS A 242 -7.84 -19.95 -25.84
CA LYS A 242 -8.14 -21.29 -25.31
C LYS A 242 -9.65 -21.47 -25.08
N LEU A 243 -10.32 -20.46 -24.54
CA LEU A 243 -11.78 -20.44 -24.30
C LEU A 243 -12.58 -20.51 -25.61
N GLN A 244 -12.13 -19.82 -26.65
CA GLN A 244 -12.72 -19.90 -27.99
C GLN A 244 -12.51 -21.27 -28.65
N ALA A 245 -11.38 -21.93 -28.37
CA ALA A 245 -11.05 -23.26 -28.88
C ALA A 245 -11.67 -24.41 -28.07
N ALA A 246 -12.14 -24.14 -26.84
CA ALA A 246 -12.70 -25.14 -25.95
C ALA A 246 -14.00 -25.73 -26.51
N THR A 247 -14.05 -27.06 -26.56
CA THR A 247 -15.14 -27.80 -27.22
C THR A 247 -16.20 -28.31 -26.25
N SER A 248 -15.88 -28.33 -24.95
CA SER A 248 -16.79 -28.76 -23.89
C SER A 248 -16.96 -27.69 -22.82
N GLU A 249 -18.14 -27.71 -22.18
CA GLU A 249 -18.46 -26.79 -21.08
C GLU A 249 -17.57 -27.02 -19.85
N GLU A 250 -17.11 -28.25 -19.63
CA GLU A 250 -16.20 -28.59 -18.53
C GLU A 250 -14.77 -28.06 -18.78
N GLU A 251 -14.31 -28.09 -20.03
CA GLU A 251 -13.04 -27.50 -20.44
C GLU A 251 -13.06 -25.97 -20.33
N LYS A 252 -14.17 -25.32 -20.72
CA LYS A 252 -14.37 -23.88 -20.54
C LYS A 252 -14.29 -23.47 -19.08
N ARG A 253 -15.02 -24.17 -18.19
CA ARG A 253 -14.99 -23.89 -16.75
C ARG A 253 -13.60 -24.03 -16.13
N LYS A 254 -12.82 -25.05 -16.53
CA LYS A 254 -11.44 -25.21 -16.06
C LYS A 254 -10.56 -24.06 -16.53
N LEU A 255 -10.67 -23.66 -17.80
CA LEU A 255 -9.91 -22.54 -18.36
C LEU A 255 -10.29 -21.20 -17.73
N GLU A 256 -11.56 -20.99 -17.42
CA GLU A 256 -12.06 -19.83 -16.66
C GLU A 256 -11.46 -19.78 -15.25
N GLN A 257 -11.42 -20.93 -14.56
CA GLN A 257 -10.82 -21.03 -13.24
C GLN A 257 -9.31 -20.74 -13.28
N GLU A 258 -8.56 -21.37 -14.19
CA GLU A 258 -7.12 -21.13 -14.36
C GLU A 258 -6.83 -19.66 -14.71
N MET A 259 -7.72 -19.04 -15.49
CA MET A 259 -7.64 -17.61 -15.79
C MET A 259 -7.83 -16.71 -14.59
N SER A 260 -8.84 -17.02 -13.78
CA SER A 260 -9.15 -16.28 -12.56
C SER A 260 -7.97 -16.34 -11.59
N GLU A 261 -7.36 -17.51 -11.41
CA GLU A 261 -6.17 -17.72 -10.59
C GLU A 261 -4.96 -16.93 -11.13
N ALA A 262 -4.68 -17.01 -12.43
CA ALA A 262 -3.57 -16.27 -13.05
C ALA A 262 -3.75 -14.74 -12.99
N THR A 263 -4.98 -14.26 -13.21
CA THR A 263 -5.32 -12.83 -13.11
C THR A 263 -5.13 -12.31 -11.68
N THR A 264 -5.50 -13.13 -10.70
CA THR A 264 -5.33 -12.81 -9.27
C THR A 264 -3.85 -12.66 -8.92
N ASP A 265 -2.97 -13.56 -9.38
CA ASP A 265 -1.53 -13.46 -9.11
C ASP A 265 -0.90 -12.16 -9.66
N ILE A 266 -1.24 -11.80 -10.89
CA ILE A 266 -0.77 -10.56 -11.53
C ILE A 266 -1.26 -9.33 -10.78
N MET A 267 -2.52 -9.33 -10.37
CA MET A 267 -3.11 -8.26 -9.58
C MET A 267 -2.37 -8.09 -8.25
N LEU A 268 -2.10 -9.18 -7.52
CA LEU A 268 -1.33 -9.16 -6.27
C LEU A 268 0.08 -8.60 -6.48
N ARG A 269 0.76 -8.99 -7.57
CA ARG A 269 2.09 -8.49 -7.91
C ARG A 269 2.11 -6.99 -8.20
N ILE A 270 1.13 -6.47 -8.95
CA ILE A 270 0.99 -5.03 -9.23
C ILE A 270 0.72 -4.26 -7.93
N ILE A 271 -0.18 -4.78 -7.11
CA ILE A 271 -0.56 -4.18 -5.83
C ILE A 271 0.65 -4.08 -4.90
N TRP A 272 1.43 -5.15 -4.78
CA TRP A 272 2.61 -5.15 -3.93
C TRP A 272 3.72 -4.22 -4.42
N THR A 273 4.06 -4.30 -5.71
CA THR A 273 5.11 -3.45 -6.28
C THR A 273 4.76 -1.97 -6.14
N THR A 274 3.50 -1.60 -6.37
CA THR A 274 3.01 -0.23 -6.18
C THR A 274 3.06 0.19 -4.71
N THR A 275 2.62 -0.68 -3.81
CA THR A 275 2.54 -0.40 -2.37
C THR A 275 3.93 -0.30 -1.73
N SER A 276 4.86 -1.19 -2.10
CA SER A 276 6.24 -1.16 -1.60
C SER A 276 6.96 0.13 -1.99
N VAL A 277 6.77 0.60 -3.23
CA VAL A 277 7.33 1.88 -3.69
C VAL A 277 6.72 3.05 -2.93
N ASP A 278 5.41 3.02 -2.71
CA ASP A 278 4.71 4.03 -1.92
C ASP A 278 5.25 4.10 -0.47
N ILE A 279 5.38 2.95 0.19
CA ILE A 279 5.92 2.86 1.56
C ILE A 279 7.36 3.36 1.63
N THR A 280 8.24 2.81 0.79
CA THR A 280 9.68 3.12 0.84
C THR A 280 9.96 4.58 0.53
N SER A 281 9.29 5.16 -0.48
CA SER A 281 9.44 6.58 -0.82
C SER A 281 8.91 7.50 0.26
N THR A 282 7.77 7.17 0.88
CA THR A 282 7.19 7.95 1.98
C THR A 282 8.08 7.91 3.22
N ILE A 283 8.55 6.72 3.61
CA ILE A 283 9.48 6.53 4.74
C ILE A 283 10.74 7.35 4.52
N HIS A 284 11.34 7.24 3.34
CA HIS A 284 12.58 7.94 3.04
C HIS A 284 12.44 9.46 3.21
N GLU A 285 11.37 10.07 2.68
CA GLU A 285 11.13 11.51 2.84
C GLU A 285 10.82 11.91 4.28
N ALA A 286 10.03 11.10 4.99
CA ALA A 286 9.71 11.37 6.39
C ALA A 286 10.96 11.29 7.28
N CYS A 287 11.80 10.26 7.08
CA CYS A 287 13.09 10.13 7.76
C CYS A 287 14.01 11.31 7.46
N GLN A 288 14.08 11.79 6.22
CA GLN A 288 14.86 13.00 5.90
C GLN A 288 14.38 14.22 6.68
N MET A 289 13.06 14.44 6.76
CA MET A 289 12.53 15.54 7.58
C MET A 289 12.94 15.42 9.06
N VAL A 290 13.01 14.21 9.60
CA VAL A 290 13.46 13.95 10.98
C VAL A 290 14.97 14.15 11.13
N PHE A 291 15.77 13.70 10.16
CA PHE A 291 17.24 13.70 10.21
C PHE A 291 17.86 15.05 9.89
N PHE A 292 17.10 15.96 9.27
CA PHE A 292 17.53 17.30 8.91
C PHE A 292 16.69 18.41 9.60
N ASP A 293 15.96 18.08 10.66
CA ASP A 293 15.16 19.03 11.45
C ASP A 293 16.05 20.11 12.10
N GLN A 294 15.93 21.35 11.61
CA GLN A 294 16.77 22.46 12.08
C GLN A 294 16.41 22.95 13.49
N ASN A 295 15.26 22.53 14.03
CA ASN A 295 14.84 22.94 15.37
C ASN A 295 15.48 22.11 16.48
N VAL A 296 16.23 21.06 16.13
CA VAL A 296 16.96 20.22 17.09
C VAL A 296 18.46 20.21 16.78
N ASP A 297 19.28 19.97 17.78
CA ASP A 297 20.74 19.94 17.62
C ASP A 297 21.21 18.69 16.83
N LYS A 298 22.45 18.73 16.36
CA LYS A 298 23.05 17.67 15.53
C LYS A 298 23.07 16.30 16.25
N LYS A 299 23.38 16.27 17.54
CA LYS A 299 23.47 15.03 18.33
C LYS A 299 22.10 14.40 18.46
N THR A 300 21.06 15.20 18.70
CA THR A 300 19.67 14.73 18.72
C THR A 300 19.24 14.13 17.37
N ARG A 301 19.63 14.74 16.23
CA ARG A 301 19.34 14.17 14.90
C ARG A 301 20.04 12.83 14.66
N GLU A 302 21.30 12.72 15.05
CA GLU A 302 22.05 11.45 14.97
C GLU A 302 21.43 10.36 15.84
N LEU A 303 20.98 10.72 17.05
CA LEU A 303 20.27 9.79 17.94
C LEU A 303 18.92 9.37 17.36
N ARG A 304 18.14 10.28 16.78
CA ARG A 304 16.89 9.95 16.07
C ARG A 304 17.14 8.99 14.91
N ALA A 305 18.22 9.16 14.15
CA ALA A 305 18.60 8.23 13.09
C ALA A 305 19.01 6.85 13.62
N LYS A 306 19.78 6.79 14.71
CA LYS A 306 20.11 5.52 15.38
C LYS A 306 18.86 4.81 15.91
N ALA A 307 17.92 5.58 16.48
CA ALA A 307 16.64 5.10 16.97
C ALA A 307 15.80 4.49 15.82
N ILE A 308 15.66 5.21 14.70
CA ILE A 308 14.93 4.71 13.52
C ILE A 308 15.59 3.46 12.94
N LYS A 309 16.94 3.42 12.85
CA LYS A 309 17.67 2.21 12.45
C LYS A 309 17.33 1.03 13.38
N ARG A 310 17.30 1.28 14.69
CA ARG A 310 17.00 0.23 15.67
C ARG A 310 15.56 -0.26 15.58
N LEU A 311 14.58 0.63 15.42
CA LEU A 311 13.19 0.27 15.14
C LEU A 311 13.09 -0.60 13.89
N GLY A 312 13.77 -0.21 12.80
CA GLY A 312 13.78 -1.00 11.57
C GLY A 312 14.35 -2.41 11.78
N LYS A 313 15.42 -2.53 12.57
CA LYS A 313 15.98 -3.83 12.96
C LYS A 313 15.00 -4.68 13.77
N ILE A 314 14.29 -4.08 14.72
CA ILE A 314 13.25 -4.78 15.50
C ILE A 314 12.16 -5.34 14.60
N PHE A 315 11.74 -4.60 13.58
CA PHE A 315 10.75 -5.08 12.60
C PHE A 315 11.28 -6.28 11.80
N ARG A 316 12.53 -6.23 11.35
CA ARG A 316 13.14 -7.36 10.62
C ARG A 316 13.46 -8.57 11.49
N GLU A 317 13.73 -8.36 12.77
CA GLU A 317 13.90 -9.41 13.79
C GLU A 317 12.58 -10.13 14.13
N CYS A 318 11.43 -9.67 13.62
CA CYS A 318 10.14 -10.34 13.86
C CYS A 318 10.15 -11.76 13.29
N PRO A 319 9.89 -12.80 14.11
CA PRO A 319 9.79 -14.18 13.64
C PRO A 319 8.73 -14.30 12.54
N GLU A 320 9.03 -15.12 11.54
CA GLU A 320 8.09 -15.45 10.47
C GLU A 320 6.92 -16.26 11.04
N PRO A 321 5.66 -15.89 10.74
CA PRO A 321 4.50 -16.68 11.13
C PRO A 321 4.50 -18.03 10.41
N GLN A 322 4.09 -19.09 11.10
CA GLN A 322 3.88 -20.39 10.47
C GLN A 322 2.56 -20.37 9.71
N TYR A 323 2.62 -20.37 8.38
CA TYR A 323 1.46 -20.53 7.53
C TYR A 323 1.04 -22.01 7.45
N PRO A 324 -0.27 -22.34 7.50
CA PRO A 324 -0.78 -23.68 7.21
C PRO A 324 -0.23 -24.25 5.88
N GLU A 325 0.02 -25.56 5.81
CA GLU A 325 0.44 -26.23 4.58
C GLU A 325 -0.58 -26.00 3.45
N GLY A 326 -0.13 -25.42 2.33
CA GLY A 326 -0.99 -25.03 1.20
C GLY A 326 -1.26 -23.51 1.12
N GLU A 327 -1.10 -22.77 2.22
CA GLU A 327 -1.09 -21.29 2.25
C GLU A 327 0.33 -20.74 2.08
N LYS A 328 1.18 -21.39 1.28
CA LYS A 328 2.42 -20.76 0.83
C LYS A 328 2.04 -19.60 -0.07
N HIS A 329 1.87 -18.44 0.53
CA HIS A 329 1.73 -17.18 -0.15
C HIS A 329 2.91 -17.02 -1.13
N ASN A 330 2.66 -17.28 -2.41
CA ASN A 330 3.54 -17.00 -3.55
C ASN A 330 4.07 -15.55 -3.53
N ALA A 331 3.31 -14.71 -2.83
CA ALA A 331 3.65 -13.44 -2.22
C ALA A 331 5.09 -13.35 -1.65
N LYS A 332 5.59 -14.27 -0.80
CA LYS A 332 6.92 -14.14 -0.14
C LYS A 332 8.08 -13.90 -1.12
N VAL A 333 8.20 -14.73 -2.18
CA VAL A 333 9.27 -14.61 -3.19
C VAL A 333 9.05 -13.38 -4.07
N LEU A 334 7.80 -13.08 -4.42
CA LEU A 334 7.42 -11.86 -5.14
C LEU A 334 7.72 -10.58 -4.34
N PHE A 335 7.74 -10.70 -3.01
CA PHE A 335 7.74 -9.57 -2.10
C PHE A 335 9.13 -9.09 -1.71
N GLU A 336 10.05 -10.00 -1.41
CA GLU A 336 11.42 -9.68 -0.99
C GLU A 336 12.22 -9.02 -2.13
N GLU A 337 12.20 -9.57 -3.34
CA GLU A 337 12.96 -9.03 -4.48
C GLU A 337 12.42 -7.67 -4.95
N ALA A 338 11.10 -7.49 -4.94
CA ALA A 338 10.46 -6.25 -5.36
C ALA A 338 10.74 -5.10 -4.38
N ALA A 339 10.68 -5.37 -3.07
CA ALA A 339 10.91 -4.37 -2.03
C ALA A 339 12.38 -3.92 -1.95
N MET A 340 13.33 -4.86 -2.06
CA MET A 340 14.76 -4.52 -2.10
C MET A 340 15.07 -3.64 -3.31
N ALA A 341 14.60 -4.02 -4.50
CA ALA A 341 14.80 -3.25 -5.72
C ALA A 341 14.15 -1.85 -5.64
N ALA A 342 12.93 -1.76 -5.12
CA ALA A 342 12.21 -0.49 -4.98
C ALA A 342 12.92 0.46 -4.01
N THR A 343 13.42 -0.06 -2.88
CA THR A 343 14.14 0.73 -1.87
C THR A 343 15.45 1.29 -2.43
N LEU A 344 16.30 0.41 -2.98
CA LEU A 344 17.59 0.79 -3.56
C LEU A 344 17.43 1.76 -4.73
N GLU A 345 16.40 1.58 -5.54
CA GLU A 345 16.15 2.45 -6.67
C GLU A 345 15.59 3.83 -6.27
N THR A 346 14.68 3.88 -5.30
CA THR A 346 14.15 5.15 -4.79
C THR A 346 15.29 6.02 -4.25
N ILE A 347 16.25 5.39 -3.57
CA ILE A 347 17.45 6.04 -3.08
C ILE A 347 18.31 6.52 -4.25
N LYS A 348 18.68 5.64 -5.19
CA LYS A 348 19.48 6.01 -6.37
C LYS A 348 18.88 7.16 -7.17
N ARG A 349 17.58 7.14 -7.48
CA ARG A 349 16.92 8.21 -8.26
C ARG A 349 16.92 9.56 -7.54
N LYS A 350 16.74 9.55 -6.22
CA LYS A 350 16.77 10.79 -5.43
C LYS A 350 18.19 11.33 -5.31
N ASP A 351 19.17 10.44 -5.24
CA ASP A 351 20.59 10.82 -5.26
C ASP A 351 21.01 11.38 -6.64
N GLU A 352 20.55 10.78 -7.75
CA GLU A 352 20.75 11.27 -9.11
C GLU A 352 20.08 12.63 -9.34
N ALA A 353 18.80 12.78 -8.95
CA ALA A 353 18.09 14.05 -9.04
C ALA A 353 18.72 15.16 -8.17
N ASN A 354 19.33 14.76 -7.05
CA ASN A 354 20.15 15.67 -6.26
C ASN A 354 21.45 15.99 -7.01
N PHE A 355 22.19 15.03 -7.56
CA PHE A 355 23.43 15.29 -8.30
C PHE A 355 23.24 16.21 -9.52
N GLU A 356 22.20 15.99 -10.33
CA GLU A 356 21.84 16.83 -11.49
C GLU A 356 21.40 18.25 -11.10
N ALA A 357 20.90 18.48 -9.89
CA ALA A 357 20.57 19.82 -9.40
C ALA A 357 21.81 20.63 -8.93
N HIS A 358 22.99 20.01 -8.90
CA HIS A 358 24.23 20.58 -8.36
C HIS A 358 25.38 20.69 -9.37
N ASN A 359 25.18 20.25 -10.61
CA ASN A 359 26.03 20.51 -11.77
C ASN A 359 25.21 21.24 -12.82
#